data_AF-A0A946G559-F1
#
_entry.id   AF-A0A946G559-F1
#
_cell.length_a   1.000
_cell.length_b   1.000
_cell.length_c   1.000
_cell.angle_alpha   90.00
_cell.angle_beta   90.00
_cell.angle_gamma   90.00
#
_symmetry.space_group_name_H-M   'P 1'
#
loop_
_entity.id
_entity.type
_entity.pdbx_description
1 polymer ?
#
loop_
_entity_poly.entity_id
_entity_poly.type
_entity_poly.pdbx_seq_one_letter_code
_entity_poly.pdbx_strand_id
1 'polypeptide(L)'
;GPLTIAQVAASTAEAGWVAWFGFVALLSVSLGALNLLPIPVLDGGHLVFYVIEALIGRPLPERVQLVGYQMGLVMVLSIMVFALYNDISKF
;
A
#
# COMPACT_ATOMS: atom_id res chain seq x y z
N GLY A 1 5.28 11.12 -8.25
CA GLY A 1 5.12 9.73 -8.76
C GLY A 1 6.08 8.80 -8.05
N PRO A 2 6.03 7.50 -8.32
CA PRO A 2 7.05 6.53 -7.90
C PRO A 2 8.47 7.00 -8.22
N LEU A 3 8.64 7.67 -9.38
CA LEU A 3 9.88 8.33 -9.79
C LEU A 3 10.36 9.45 -8.83
N THR A 4 9.45 10.27 -8.28
CA THR A 4 9.80 11.33 -7.31
C THR A 4 10.23 10.74 -5.97
N ILE A 5 9.57 9.66 -5.52
CA ILE A 5 9.94 8.95 -4.30
C ILE A 5 11.33 8.31 -4.49
N ALA A 6 11.62 7.76 -5.68
CA ALA A 6 12.94 7.22 -6.01
C ALA A 6 14.03 8.30 -6.02
N GLN A 7 13.75 9.51 -6.50
CA GLN A 7 14.71 10.62 -6.48
C GLN A 7 15.00 11.13 -5.05
N VAL A 8 13.96 11.25 -4.21
CA VAL A 8 14.13 11.64 -2.79
C VAL A 8 14.90 10.55 -2.02
N ALA A 9 14.64 9.28 -2.33
CA ALA A 9 15.41 8.16 -1.78
C ALA A 9 16.90 8.23 -2.16
N ALA A 10 17.20 8.52 -3.43
CA ALA A 10 18.56 8.66 -3.92
C ALA A 10 19.31 9.82 -3.22
N SER A 11 18.67 10.97 -3.03
CA SER A 11 19.29 12.12 -2.34
C SER A 11 19.56 11.88 -0.84
N THR A 12 18.83 10.96 -0.20
CA THR A 12 19.00 10.69 1.24
C THR A 12 20.09 9.65 1.52
N ALA A 13 20.45 8.83 0.52
CA ALA A 13 21.53 7.86 0.63
C ALA A 13 22.93 8.51 0.73
N GLU A 14 23.12 9.72 0.20
CA GLU A 14 24.39 10.44 0.22
C GLU A 14 24.68 11.17 1.55
N ALA A 15 23.71 11.26 2.47
CA ALA A 15 23.79 12.10 3.67
C ALA A 15 24.41 11.41 4.93
N GLY A 16 24.89 10.16 4.80
CA GLY A 16 25.58 9.42 5.87
C GLY A 16 24.71 8.45 6.68
N TRP A 17 25.33 7.64 7.55
CA TRP A 17 24.70 6.51 8.27
C TRP A 17 23.45 6.89 9.09
N VAL A 18 23.46 8.07 9.73
CA VAL A 18 22.31 8.56 10.51
C VAL A 18 21.12 8.90 9.61
N ALA A 19 21.37 9.55 8.46
CA ALA A 19 20.33 9.85 7.48
C ALA A 19 19.79 8.58 6.83
N TRP A 20 20.64 7.58 6.59
CA TRP A 20 20.23 6.29 6.05
C TRP A 20 19.25 5.54 6.99
N PHE A 21 19.58 5.41 8.28
CA PHE A 21 18.66 4.80 9.25
C PHE A 21 17.35 5.59 9.40
N GLY A 22 17.41 6.92 9.43
CA GLY A 22 16.22 7.77 9.48
C GLY A 22 15.31 7.60 8.26
N PHE A 23 15.91 7.50 7.07
CA PHE A 23 15.18 7.27 5.82
C PHE A 23 14.55 5.87 5.76
N VAL A 24 15.31 4.83 6.12
CA VAL A 24 14.80 3.46 6.18
C VAL A 24 13.67 3.33 7.21
N ALA A 25 13.79 3.97 8.37
CA ALA A 25 12.74 4.00 9.38
C ALA A 25 11.47 4.71 8.86
N LEU A 26 11.62 5.88 8.21
CA LEU A 26 10.51 6.62 7.62
C LEU A 26 9.81 5.81 6.52
N LEU A 27 10.58 5.16 5.63
CA LEU A 27 10.04 4.26 4.61
C LEU A 27 9.30 3.08 5.25
N SER A 28 9.88 2.45 6.26
CA SER A 28 9.27 1.30 6.94
C SER A 28 7.96 1.66 7.61
N VAL A 29 7.89 2.80 8.31
CA VAL A 29 6.65 3.30 8.92
C VAL A 29 5.62 3.66 7.85
N SER A 30 6.05 4.30 6.76
CA SER A 30 5.16 4.68 5.66
C SER A 30 4.58 3.46 4.96
N LEU A 31 5.40 2.44 4.68
CA LEU A 31 4.96 1.17 4.10
C LEU A 31 4.06 0.39 5.07
N GLY A 32 4.38 0.38 6.37
CA GLY A 32 3.53 -0.21 7.39
C GLY A 32 2.16 0.47 7.48
N ALA A 33 2.12 1.80 7.45
CA ALA A 33 0.87 2.58 7.44
C ALA A 33 0.05 2.34 6.15
N LEU A 34 0.71 2.26 4.99
CA LEU A 34 0.06 1.93 3.72
C LEU A 34 -0.47 0.49 3.69
N ASN A 35 0.26 -0.48 4.23
CA ASN A 35 -0.19 -1.88 4.33
C ASN A 35 -1.38 -2.05 5.28
N LEU A 36 -1.51 -1.18 6.28
CA LEU A 36 -2.65 -1.15 7.21
C LEU A 36 -3.89 -0.46 6.64
N LEU A 37 -3.80 0.17 5.46
CA LEU A 37 -4.98 0.75 4.83
C LEU A 37 -6.03 -0.33 4.54
N PRO A 38 -7.33 0.03 4.58
CA PRO A 38 -8.45 -0.89 4.33
C PRO A 38 -8.57 -1.22 2.84
N ILE A 39 -7.50 -1.70 2.24
CA ILE A 39 -7.44 -2.14 0.84
C ILE A 39 -7.48 -3.66 0.87
N PRO A 40 -8.48 -4.29 0.22
CA PRO A 40 -8.68 -5.75 0.30
C PRO A 40 -7.46 -6.59 -0.07
N VAL A 41 -6.53 -6.07 -0.86
CA VAL A 41 -5.34 -6.78 -1.37
C VAL A 41 -4.13 -6.69 -0.42
N LEU A 42 -4.14 -5.78 0.56
CA LEU A 42 -3.04 -5.55 1.49
C LEU A 42 -3.31 -6.21 2.85
N ASP A 43 -2.27 -6.43 3.65
CA ASP A 43 -2.36 -7.12 4.96
C ASP A 43 -3.42 -6.49 5.91
N GLY A 44 -3.64 -5.18 5.82
CA GLY A 44 -4.68 -4.45 6.56
C GLY A 44 -6.11 -4.79 6.13
N GLY A 45 -6.33 -5.29 4.91
CA GLY A 45 -7.63 -5.77 4.44
C GLY A 45 -8.14 -6.94 5.29
N HIS A 46 -7.26 -7.91 5.59
CA HIS A 46 -7.56 -8.99 6.53
C HIS A 46 -7.93 -8.46 7.92
N LEU A 47 -7.20 -7.47 8.41
CA LEU A 47 -7.41 -6.88 9.73
C LEU A 47 -8.78 -6.19 9.83
N VAL A 48 -9.22 -5.53 8.76
CA VAL A 48 -10.55 -4.93 8.65
C VAL A 48 -11.64 -6.00 8.58
N PHE A 49 -11.43 -7.09 7.83
CA PHE A 49 -12.37 -8.22 7.82
C PHE A 49 -12.51 -8.84 9.23
N TYR A 50 -11.41 -8.99 9.98
CA TYR A 50 -11.45 -9.47 11.35
C TYR A 50 -12.13 -8.50 12.32
N VAL A 51 -11.95 -7.19 12.17
CA VAL A 51 -12.67 -6.19 12.98
C VAL A 51 -14.16 -6.21 12.68
N ILE A 52 -14.54 -6.34 11.40
CA ILE A 52 -15.94 -6.48 10.99
C ILE A 52 -16.53 -7.79 11.53
N GLU A 53 -15.79 -8.88 11.47
CA GLU A 53 -16.18 -10.17 12.05
C GLU A 53 -16.36 -10.09 13.57
N ALA A 54 -15.47 -9.38 14.26
CA ALA A 54 -15.58 -9.15 15.71
C ALA A 54 -16.80 -8.28 16.07
N LEU A 55 -17.17 -7.32 15.22
CA LEU A 55 -18.37 -6.47 15.41
C LEU A 55 -19.67 -7.20 15.07
N ILE A 56 -19.67 -8.01 14.01
CA ILE A 56 -20.86 -8.74 13.52
C ILE A 56 -21.05 -10.07 14.28
N GLY A 57 -19.99 -10.58 14.93
CA GLY A 57 -19.99 -11.84 15.69
C GLY A 57 -20.19 -13.09 14.82
N ARG A 58 -20.02 -12.97 13.50
CA ARG A 58 -20.20 -14.07 12.54
C ARG A 58 -19.13 -14.01 11.45
N PRO A 59 -18.56 -15.15 11.05
CA PRO A 59 -17.55 -15.20 10.00
C PRO A 59 -18.10 -14.68 8.68
N LEU A 60 -17.33 -13.81 8.02
CA LEU A 60 -17.67 -13.35 6.67
C LEU A 60 -17.63 -14.54 5.70
N PRO A 61 -18.63 -14.72 4.83
CA PRO A 61 -18.63 -15.80 3.85
C PRO A 61 -17.42 -15.68 2.92
N GLU A 62 -16.75 -16.80 2.63
CA GLU A 62 -15.58 -16.85 1.73
C GLU A 62 -15.85 -16.18 0.37
N ARG A 63 -17.08 -16.30 -0.14
CA ARG A 63 -17.50 -15.64 -1.40
C ARG A 63 -17.37 -14.11 -1.35
N VAL A 64 -17.67 -13.50 -0.20
CA VAL A 64 -17.58 -12.04 -0.01
C VAL A 64 -16.11 -11.62 0.07
N GLN A 65 -15.28 -12.40 0.77
CA GLN A 65 -13.84 -12.16 0.81
C GLN A 65 -13.23 -12.24 -0.60
N LEU A 66 -13.54 -13.30 -1.36
CA LEU A 66 -13.00 -13.51 -2.70
C LEU A 66 -13.38 -12.40 -3.68
N VAL A 67 -14.63 -11.94 -3.64
CA VAL A 67 -15.10 -10.79 -4.44
C VAL A 67 -14.42 -9.50 -3.99
N GLY A 68 -14.23 -9.30 -2.68
CA GLY A 68 -13.49 -8.17 -2.13
C GLY A 68 -12.04 -8.12 -2.63
N TYR A 69 -11.33 -9.25 -2.60
CA TYR A 69 -9.98 -9.39 -3.14
C TYR A 69 -9.93 -9.06 -4.63
N GLN A 70 -10.84 -9.63 -5.41
CA GLN A 70 -10.86 -9.44 -6.87
C GLN A 70 -11.16 -7.98 -7.24
N MET A 71 -12.09 -7.32 -6.54
CA MET A 71 -12.36 -5.89 -6.74
C MET A 71 -11.17 -5.03 -6.30
N GLY A 72 -10.56 -5.33 -5.16
CA GLY A 72 -9.36 -4.64 -4.69
C GLY A 72 -8.21 -4.75 -5.69
N LEU A 73 -7.99 -5.94 -6.25
CA LEU A 73 -6.93 -6.20 -7.22
C LEU A 73 -7.15 -5.40 -8.51
N VAL A 74 -8.38 -5.41 -9.03
CA VAL A 74 -8.73 -4.62 -10.22
C VAL A 74 -8.54 -3.13 -9.96
N MET A 75 -8.92 -2.62 -8.79
CA MET A 75 -8.71 -1.22 -8.41
C MET A 75 -7.22 -0.86 -8.37
N VAL A 76 -6.39 -1.66 -7.69
CA VAL A 76 -4.94 -1.42 -7.60
C VAL A 76 -4.29 -1.47 -8.98
N LEU A 77 -4.62 -2.47 -9.81
CA LEU A 77 -4.12 -2.56 -11.18
C LEU A 77 -4.53 -1.35 -12.02
N SER A 78 -5.77 -0.89 -11.88
CA SER A 78 -6.27 0.31 -12.59
C SER A 78 -5.49 1.55 -12.19
N ILE A 79 -5.25 1.76 -10.89
CA ILE A 79 -4.46 2.87 -10.37
C ILE A 79 -3.01 2.76 -10.84
N MET A 80 -2.42 1.58 -10.84
CA MET A 80 -1.04 1.35 -11.28
C MET A 80 -0.87 1.70 -12.78
N VAL A 81 -1.79 1.24 -13.63
CA VAL A 81 -1.79 1.58 -15.07
C VAL A 81 -1.97 3.08 -15.26
N PHE A 82 -2.91 3.71 -14.54
CA PHE A 82 -3.12 5.15 -14.61
C PHE A 82 -1.88 5.95 -14.13
N ALA A 83 -1.26 5.53 -13.04
CA ALA A 83 -0.06 6.16 -12.49
C ALA A 83 1.12 6.03 -13.46
N LEU A 84 1.31 4.84 -14.06
CA LEU A 84 2.36 4.60 -15.06
C LEU A 84 2.13 5.45 -16.32
N TYR A 85 0.89 5.51 -16.81
CA TYR A 85 0.54 6.36 -17.95
C TYR A 85 0.80 7.84 -17.66
N ASN A 86 0.48 8.32 -16.45
CA ASN A 86 0.72 9.69 -16.01
C ASN A 86 2.23 9.97 -15.85
N ASP A 87 3.02 9.04 -15.31
CA ASP A 87 4.48 9.19 -15.20
C ASP A 87 5.14 9.23 -16.58
N ILE A 88 4.73 8.35 -17.51
CA ILE A 88 5.24 8.34 -18.90
C ILE A 88 4.84 9.62 -19.64
N SER A 89 3.61 10.12 -19.43
CA SER A 89 3.12 11.34 -20.09
C SER A 89 3.72 12.63 -19.48
N LYS A 90 4.28 12.55 -18.27
CA LYS A 90 4.98 13.66 -17.60
C LYS A 90 6.48 13.71 -17.90
N PHE A 91 7.04 12.69 -18.55
CA PHE A 91 8.42 12.65 -19.03
C PHE A 91 8.49 13.17 -20.48
#